data_AF-A0A530BH31-F1
#
_entry.id   AF-A0A530BH31-F1
#
_cell.length_a   1.000
_cell.length_b   1.000
_cell.length_c   1.000
_cell.angle_alpha   90.00
_cell.angle_beta   90.00
_cell.angle_gamma   90.00
#
_symmetry.space_group_name_H-M   'P 1'
#
loop_
_entity.id
_entity.type
_entity.pdbx_description
1 polymer ?
#
loop_
_entity_poly.entity_id
_entity_poly.type
_entity_poly.pdbx_seq_one_letter_code
_entity_poly.pdbx_strand_id
1 'polypeptide(L)'
;ADTVMDLSTGRNIHNIREWIVRNAPVPIGTVPLYQALEKVGGIAEDLNWEVYRDTLIEQAEQGVDYFTIHAGVRLHYIPLTVDRVTGIVSRGGSIMAKWCLHHHRESFLYEHFDEICDIARAYDVSFSLGDGLRPGSIADANDKAQFAELETLGELTKIAWAKDCQVMIEGPGHVPMHKIKQNMDKQLAVCGEAPFYTLGPLTTDIAPGYDHITSGIGAAMIGWFGTAMLCYVTPKEHLGLPDRNDVKTGVITYKIAAHAADLAKG
;
A
#
# COMPACT_ATOMS: atom_id res chain seq x y z
N ALA A 1 7.88 -11.78 -11.23
CA ALA A 1 7.40 -11.06 -10.05
C ALA A 1 6.93 -12.11 -9.07
N ASP A 2 7.25 -11.95 -7.78
CA ASP A 2 6.97 -12.95 -6.75
C ASP A 2 5.50 -12.89 -6.27
N THR A 3 4.87 -11.71 -6.35
CA THR A 3 3.42 -11.48 -6.24
C THR A 3 2.96 -10.49 -7.32
N VAL A 4 1.65 -10.35 -7.54
CA VAL A 4 1.06 -9.35 -8.44
C VAL A 4 -0.13 -8.69 -7.75
N MET A 5 -0.39 -7.42 -8.03
CA MET A 5 -1.62 -6.75 -7.59
C MET A 5 -2.51 -6.41 -8.78
N ASP A 6 -3.79 -6.74 -8.69
CA ASP A 6 -4.80 -6.18 -9.60
C ASP A 6 -5.28 -4.83 -9.06
N LEU A 7 -4.77 -3.76 -9.68
CA LEU A 7 -5.09 -2.37 -9.35
C LEU A 7 -6.10 -1.75 -10.34
N SER A 8 -6.87 -2.61 -11.04
CA SER A 8 -7.89 -2.16 -12.00
C SER A 8 -8.90 -1.21 -11.36
N THR A 9 -9.26 -0.17 -12.12
CA THR A 9 -10.33 0.79 -11.80
C THR A 9 -11.31 0.87 -12.97
N GLY A 10 -12.51 1.40 -12.74
CA GLY A 10 -13.56 1.49 -13.75
C GLY A 10 -14.47 0.25 -13.81
N ARG A 11 -14.90 -0.10 -15.02
CA ARG A 11 -15.91 -1.14 -15.24
C ARG A 11 -15.29 -2.54 -15.30
N ASN A 12 -16.12 -3.55 -14.97
CA ASN A 12 -15.80 -4.98 -15.11
C ASN A 12 -14.61 -5.49 -14.27
N ILE A 13 -14.24 -4.78 -13.19
CA ILE A 13 -13.13 -5.17 -12.29
C ILE A 13 -13.28 -6.63 -11.83
N HIS A 14 -14.46 -7.03 -11.34
CA HIS A 14 -14.72 -8.41 -10.89
C HIS A 14 -14.39 -9.46 -11.96
N ASN A 15 -14.94 -9.28 -13.16
CA ASN A 15 -14.79 -10.23 -14.26
C ASN A 15 -13.34 -10.31 -14.77
N ILE A 16 -12.65 -9.18 -14.81
CA ILE A 16 -11.24 -9.13 -15.22
C ILE A 16 -10.37 -9.84 -14.18
N ARG A 17 -10.60 -9.57 -12.89
CA ARG A 17 -9.86 -10.20 -11.80
C ARG A 17 -10.06 -11.71 -11.76
N GLU A 18 -11.26 -12.20 -12.07
CA GLU A 18 -11.52 -13.65 -12.15
C GLU A 18 -10.54 -14.35 -13.11
N TRP A 19 -10.33 -13.78 -14.30
CA TRP A 19 -9.35 -14.30 -15.25
C TRP A 19 -7.92 -14.25 -14.71
N ILE A 20 -7.56 -13.18 -13.99
CA ILE A 20 -6.23 -13.04 -13.40
C ILE A 20 -6.02 -14.12 -12.34
N VAL A 21 -6.91 -14.21 -11.35
CA VAL A 21 -6.77 -15.14 -10.20
C VAL A 21 -6.77 -16.60 -10.66
N ARG A 22 -7.62 -16.98 -11.64
CA ARG A 22 -7.65 -18.35 -12.15
C ARG A 22 -6.40 -18.76 -12.95
N ASN A 23 -5.59 -17.79 -13.40
CA ASN A 23 -4.41 -18.05 -14.24
C ASN A 23 -3.09 -17.59 -13.59
N ALA A 24 -3.13 -17.07 -12.36
CA ALA A 24 -1.94 -16.60 -11.66
C ALA A 24 -1.33 -17.74 -10.83
N PRO A 25 -0.06 -18.12 -11.08
CA PRO A 25 0.66 -19.06 -10.21
C PRO A 25 1.32 -18.36 -9.00
N VAL A 26 0.99 -17.10 -8.76
CA VAL A 26 1.57 -16.24 -7.73
C VAL A 26 0.44 -15.56 -6.94
N PRO A 27 0.68 -15.15 -5.68
CA PRO A 27 -0.32 -14.44 -4.91
C PRO A 27 -0.80 -13.16 -5.60
N ILE A 28 -2.12 -12.94 -5.57
CA ILE A 28 -2.82 -11.78 -6.08
C ILE A 28 -3.27 -10.89 -4.91
N GLY A 29 -2.78 -9.66 -4.92
CA GLY A 29 -3.26 -8.60 -4.05
C GLY A 29 -4.26 -7.67 -4.73
N THR A 30 -5.06 -6.96 -3.93
CA THR A 30 -5.95 -5.90 -4.41
C THR A 30 -5.99 -4.73 -3.44
N VAL A 31 -6.60 -3.63 -3.88
CA VAL A 31 -7.07 -2.56 -3.00
C VAL A 31 -8.61 -2.60 -3.04
N PRO A 32 -9.30 -3.28 -2.11
CA PRO A 32 -10.77 -3.46 -2.18
C PRO A 32 -11.55 -2.16 -2.31
N LEU A 33 -11.01 -1.06 -1.76
CA LEU A 33 -11.60 0.27 -1.81
C LEU A 33 -11.82 0.77 -3.24
N TYR A 34 -10.99 0.36 -4.21
CA TYR A 34 -11.13 0.79 -5.60
C TYR A 34 -12.40 0.23 -6.23
N GLN A 35 -12.69 -1.05 -5.99
CA GLN A 35 -13.94 -1.63 -6.47
C GLN A 35 -15.16 -1.11 -5.69
N ALA A 36 -15.03 -0.93 -4.37
CA ALA A 36 -16.10 -0.35 -3.57
C ALA A 36 -16.49 1.06 -4.07
N LEU A 37 -15.50 1.87 -4.47
CA LEU A 37 -15.72 3.19 -5.04
C LEU A 37 -16.48 3.13 -6.38
N GLU A 38 -16.19 2.16 -7.24
CA GLU A 38 -16.93 1.96 -8.48
C GLU A 38 -18.38 1.51 -8.24
N LYS A 39 -18.64 0.73 -7.19
CA LYS A 39 -20.01 0.33 -6.80
C LYS A 39 -20.89 1.52 -6.41
N VAL A 40 -20.28 2.62 -5.96
CA VAL A 40 -20.96 3.88 -5.63
C VAL A 40 -20.74 4.96 -6.71
N GLY A 41 -20.43 4.55 -7.94
CA GLY A 41 -20.36 5.47 -9.08
C GLY A 41 -19.20 6.48 -9.03
N GLY A 42 -18.13 6.19 -8.29
CA GLY A 42 -16.99 7.10 -8.14
C GLY A 42 -17.18 8.18 -7.08
N ILE A 43 -18.30 8.17 -6.34
CA ILE A 43 -18.60 9.16 -5.31
C ILE A 43 -18.07 8.66 -3.98
N ALA A 44 -16.89 9.16 -3.59
CA ALA A 44 -16.23 8.74 -2.35
C ALA A 44 -17.13 8.90 -1.12
N GLU A 45 -17.95 9.95 -1.08
CA GLU A 45 -18.90 10.28 0.00
C GLU A 45 -19.97 9.19 0.20
N ASP A 46 -20.33 8.47 -0.86
CA ASP A 46 -21.38 7.44 -0.82
C ASP A 46 -20.83 6.08 -0.35
N LEU A 47 -19.51 5.97 -0.13
CA LEU A 47 -18.91 4.79 0.51
C LEU A 47 -19.48 4.60 1.92
N ASN A 48 -19.69 3.34 2.29
CA ASN A 48 -20.09 2.94 3.63
C ASN A 48 -19.56 1.53 3.92
N TRP A 49 -19.74 1.09 5.17
CA TRP A 49 -19.29 -0.22 5.63
C TRP A 49 -19.94 -1.34 4.83
N GLU A 50 -21.23 -1.26 4.52
CA GLU A 50 -21.98 -2.32 3.85
C GLU A 50 -21.42 -2.61 2.44
N VAL A 51 -21.21 -1.57 1.63
CA VAL A 51 -20.62 -1.72 0.29
C VAL A 51 -19.18 -2.26 0.36
N TYR A 52 -18.40 -1.81 1.36
CA TYR A 52 -17.03 -2.26 1.52
C TYR A 52 -16.96 -3.72 1.99
N ARG A 53 -17.76 -4.11 2.98
CA ARG A 53 -17.90 -5.48 3.49
C ARG A 53 -18.28 -6.45 2.37
N ASP A 54 -19.29 -6.10 1.58
CA ASP A 54 -19.73 -6.94 0.46
C ASP A 54 -18.61 -7.07 -0.60
N THR A 55 -17.77 -6.03 -0.76
CA THR A 55 -16.60 -6.07 -1.65
C THR A 55 -15.48 -6.95 -1.12
N LEU A 56 -15.23 -6.96 0.20
CA LEU A 56 -14.25 -7.86 0.81
C LEU A 56 -14.65 -9.32 0.62
N ILE A 57 -15.90 -9.66 0.92
CA ILE A 57 -16.42 -11.03 0.77
C ILE A 57 -16.33 -11.47 -0.69
N GLU A 58 -16.78 -10.64 -1.62
CA GLU A 58 -16.70 -10.92 -3.05
C GLU A 58 -15.27 -11.22 -3.51
N GLN A 59 -14.28 -10.44 -3.07
CA GLN A 59 -12.88 -10.66 -3.46
C GLN A 59 -12.25 -11.86 -2.76
N ALA A 60 -12.62 -12.11 -1.50
CA ALA A 60 -12.14 -13.27 -0.76
C ALA A 60 -12.67 -14.58 -1.38
N GLU A 61 -13.94 -14.62 -1.78
CA GLU A 61 -14.53 -15.76 -2.50
C GLU A 61 -13.88 -16.01 -3.87
N GLN A 62 -13.39 -14.95 -4.54
CA GLN A 62 -12.61 -15.11 -5.77
C GLN A 62 -11.24 -15.75 -5.51
N GLY A 63 -10.69 -15.64 -4.30
CA GLY A 63 -9.36 -16.14 -3.94
C GLY A 63 -8.26 -15.08 -4.05
N VAL A 64 -8.56 -13.83 -3.73
CA VAL A 64 -7.51 -12.81 -3.51
C VAL A 64 -6.73 -13.13 -2.24
N ASP A 65 -5.40 -13.13 -2.32
CA ASP A 65 -4.51 -13.59 -1.24
C ASP A 65 -4.21 -12.52 -0.19
N TYR A 66 -4.22 -11.23 -0.57
CA TYR A 66 -4.04 -10.13 0.38
C TYR A 66 -4.76 -8.85 -0.02
N PHE A 67 -5.19 -8.09 0.99
CA PHE A 67 -5.87 -6.82 0.82
C PHE A 67 -5.02 -5.65 1.32
N THR A 68 -4.80 -4.67 0.45
CA THR A 68 -4.34 -3.35 0.86
C THR A 68 -5.48 -2.55 1.46
N ILE A 69 -5.43 -2.31 2.77
CA ILE A 69 -6.47 -1.60 3.53
C ILE A 69 -5.88 -0.37 4.23
N HIS A 70 -6.40 0.79 3.88
CA HIS A 70 -5.92 2.10 4.36
C HIS A 70 -6.58 2.49 5.69
N ALA A 71 -6.62 1.55 6.65
CA ALA A 71 -7.24 1.77 7.96
C ALA A 71 -6.41 2.71 8.87
N GLY A 72 -5.16 3.01 8.50
CA GLY A 72 -4.31 3.99 9.21
C GLY A 72 -4.63 5.46 8.90
N VAL A 73 -5.44 5.75 7.88
CA VAL A 73 -5.83 7.13 7.51
C VAL A 73 -6.94 7.60 8.45
N ARG A 74 -6.54 8.16 9.59
CA ARG A 74 -7.47 8.66 10.62
C ARG A 74 -7.84 10.13 10.39
N LEU A 75 -9.06 10.51 10.76
CA LEU A 75 -9.60 11.87 10.53
C LEU A 75 -8.66 12.95 11.05
N HIS A 76 -8.13 12.77 12.26
CA HIS A 76 -7.27 13.76 12.92
C HIS A 76 -5.83 13.80 12.39
N TYR A 77 -5.44 12.89 11.50
CA TYR A 77 -4.15 12.93 10.80
C TYR A 77 -4.21 13.74 9.50
N ILE A 78 -5.39 13.92 8.90
CA ILE A 78 -5.55 14.64 7.64
C ILE A 78 -5.01 16.09 7.73
N PRO A 79 -5.24 16.86 8.81
CA PRO A 79 -4.65 18.20 8.93
C PRO A 79 -3.12 18.21 8.96
N LEU A 80 -2.45 17.11 9.31
CA LEU A 80 -0.99 17.02 9.32
C LEU A 80 -0.39 17.07 7.91
N THR A 81 -1.20 16.86 6.87
CA THR A 81 -0.73 16.88 5.47
C THR A 81 -0.92 18.23 4.79
N VAL A 82 -1.49 19.24 5.47
CA VAL A 82 -1.80 20.55 4.87
C VAL A 82 -0.55 21.28 4.39
N ASP A 83 0.56 21.13 5.11
CA ASP A 83 1.83 21.80 4.80
C ASP A 83 2.75 20.98 3.89
N ARG A 84 2.29 19.82 3.39
CA ARG A 84 3.08 18.99 2.46
C ARG A 84 3.21 19.66 1.10
N VAL A 85 4.36 19.44 0.46
CA VAL A 85 4.60 19.89 -0.92
C VAL A 85 3.70 19.15 -1.91
N THR A 86 3.48 17.85 -1.69
CA THR A 86 2.69 16.99 -2.61
C THR A 86 1.40 16.44 -2.00
N GLY A 87 1.06 16.83 -0.77
CA GLY A 87 -0.17 16.41 -0.10
C GLY A 87 -0.27 14.90 0.13
N ILE A 88 -1.43 14.33 -0.18
CA ILE A 88 -1.72 12.89 -0.09
C ILE A 88 -1.66 12.29 -1.50
N VAL A 89 -0.61 11.49 -1.76
CA VAL A 89 -0.40 10.87 -3.08
C VAL A 89 -0.93 9.43 -3.18
N SER A 90 -1.31 8.82 -2.06
CA SER A 90 -2.01 7.52 -2.10
C SER A 90 -3.41 7.71 -2.66
N ARG A 91 -3.76 6.94 -3.71
CA ARG A 91 -5.13 6.91 -4.24
C ARG A 91 -6.10 6.41 -3.17
N GLY A 92 -5.80 5.31 -2.49
CA GLY A 92 -6.67 4.78 -1.44
C GLY A 92 -6.74 5.71 -0.23
N GLY A 93 -5.60 6.29 0.16
CA GLY A 93 -5.54 7.26 1.25
C GLY A 93 -6.33 8.55 0.98
N SER A 94 -6.26 9.08 -0.24
CA SER A 94 -7.01 10.28 -0.63
C SER A 94 -8.52 10.04 -0.72
N ILE A 95 -8.97 8.85 -1.15
CA ILE A 95 -10.39 8.44 -1.09
C ILE A 95 -10.86 8.45 0.37
N MET A 96 -10.12 7.83 1.27
CA MET A 96 -10.48 7.79 2.70
C MET A 96 -10.44 9.17 3.36
N ALA A 97 -9.44 9.99 3.05
CA ALA A 97 -9.36 11.35 3.55
C ALA A 97 -10.58 12.19 3.09
N LYS A 98 -10.99 12.08 1.83
CA LYS A 98 -12.17 12.75 1.30
C LYS A 98 -13.46 12.31 2.02
N TRP A 99 -13.64 11.01 2.23
CA TRP A 99 -14.78 10.47 2.96
C TRP A 99 -14.82 10.98 4.41
N CYS A 100 -13.68 10.94 5.13
CA CYS A 100 -13.58 11.39 6.51
C CYS A 100 -13.91 12.88 6.64
N LEU A 101 -13.38 13.73 5.73
CA LEU A 101 -13.64 15.17 5.74
C LEU A 101 -15.10 15.51 5.42
N HIS A 102 -15.72 14.80 4.48
CA HIS A 102 -17.12 15.04 4.11
C HIS A 102 -18.08 14.73 5.27
N HIS A 103 -17.91 13.56 5.89
CA HIS A 103 -18.78 13.11 6.99
C HIS A 103 -18.36 13.67 8.35
N HIS A 104 -17.15 14.22 8.46
CA HIS A 104 -16.51 14.59 9.72
C HIS A 104 -16.54 13.44 10.74
N ARG A 105 -16.23 12.23 10.27
CA ARG A 105 -16.20 10.99 11.04
C ARG A 105 -14.86 10.29 10.92
N GLU A 106 -14.56 9.44 11.91
CA GLU A 106 -13.39 8.57 11.84
C GLU A 106 -13.53 7.57 10.69
N SER A 107 -12.41 7.16 10.11
CA SER A 107 -12.35 6.18 9.03
C SER A 107 -13.17 4.93 9.35
N PHE A 108 -14.17 4.62 8.54
CA PHE A 108 -14.95 3.38 8.73
C PHE A 108 -14.09 2.12 8.61
N LEU A 109 -12.96 2.18 7.89
CA LEU A 109 -12.00 1.08 7.84
C LEU A 109 -11.31 0.84 9.19
N TYR A 110 -11.09 1.92 9.95
CA TYR A 110 -10.57 1.86 11.31
C TYR A 110 -11.67 1.44 12.29
N GLU A 111 -12.85 2.06 12.22
CA GLU A 111 -13.98 1.75 13.13
C GLU A 111 -14.44 0.28 13.03
N HIS A 112 -14.44 -0.29 11.83
CA HIS A 112 -14.85 -1.68 11.57
C HIS A 112 -13.69 -2.66 11.42
N PHE A 113 -12.46 -2.29 11.83
CA PHE A 113 -11.28 -3.15 11.61
C PHE A 113 -11.42 -4.54 12.24
N ASP A 114 -12.12 -4.64 13.38
CA ASP A 114 -12.42 -5.91 14.04
C ASP A 114 -13.27 -6.85 13.17
N GLU A 115 -14.31 -6.34 12.51
CA GLU A 115 -15.16 -7.10 11.58
C GLU A 115 -14.42 -7.44 10.28
N ILE A 116 -13.54 -6.56 9.80
CA ILE A 116 -12.67 -6.84 8.66
C ILE A 116 -11.76 -8.04 8.95
N CYS A 117 -11.22 -8.13 10.18
CA CYS A 117 -10.41 -9.28 10.61
C CYS A 117 -11.22 -10.58 10.58
N ASP A 118 -12.49 -10.57 10.99
CA ASP A 118 -13.33 -11.79 10.94
C ASP A 118 -13.50 -12.29 9.50
N ILE A 119 -13.67 -11.37 8.54
CA ILE A 119 -13.75 -11.71 7.11
C ILE A 119 -12.41 -12.25 6.61
N ALA A 120 -11.31 -11.52 6.84
CA ALA A 120 -9.98 -11.94 6.40
C ALA A 120 -9.62 -13.33 6.95
N ARG A 121 -9.91 -13.58 8.24
CA ARG A 121 -9.65 -14.84 8.92
C ARG A 121 -10.44 -16.03 8.37
N ALA A 122 -11.67 -15.79 7.91
CA ALA A 122 -12.53 -16.85 7.37
C ALA A 122 -11.98 -17.44 6.05
N TYR A 123 -11.22 -16.65 5.29
CA TYR A 123 -10.69 -17.02 3.99
C TYR A 123 -9.14 -17.09 3.93
N ASP A 124 -8.47 -16.83 5.06
CA ASP A 124 -7.01 -16.71 5.16
C ASP A 124 -6.41 -15.63 4.23
N VAL A 125 -7.11 -14.50 4.10
CA VAL A 125 -6.59 -13.34 3.36
C VAL A 125 -5.64 -12.55 4.27
N SER A 126 -4.43 -12.29 3.79
CA SER A 126 -3.45 -11.50 4.54
C SER A 126 -3.76 -10.00 4.48
N PHE A 127 -3.46 -9.27 5.55
CA PHE A 127 -3.50 -7.81 5.55
C PHE A 127 -2.21 -7.23 4.95
N SER A 128 -2.37 -6.33 3.99
CA SER A 128 -1.37 -5.33 3.64
C SER A 128 -1.85 -4.00 4.19
N LEU A 129 -1.36 -3.60 5.37
CA LEU A 129 -1.82 -2.36 6.00
C LEU A 129 -1.25 -1.16 5.23
N GLY A 130 -2.12 -0.47 4.51
CA GLY A 130 -1.76 0.52 3.48
C GLY A 130 -1.20 1.82 4.04
N ASP A 131 -0.25 2.40 3.32
CA ASP A 131 0.44 3.66 3.65
C ASP A 131 -0.24 4.87 3.00
N GLY A 132 -1.49 5.13 3.41
CA GLY A 132 -2.32 6.20 2.86
C GLY A 132 -1.71 7.60 2.95
N LEU A 133 -0.85 7.84 3.94
CA LEU A 133 -0.14 9.09 4.19
C LEU A 133 1.35 8.97 3.84
N ARG A 134 1.76 8.08 2.94
CA ARG A 134 3.15 8.05 2.45
C ARG A 134 3.61 9.37 1.80
N PRO A 135 4.91 9.68 1.81
CA PRO A 135 5.45 10.87 1.15
C PRO A 135 5.47 10.72 -0.38
N GLY A 136 4.98 11.74 -1.09
CA GLY A 136 5.02 11.85 -2.55
C GLY A 136 6.12 12.75 -3.10
N SER A 137 6.96 13.28 -2.21
CA SER A 137 8.17 14.02 -2.56
C SER A 137 9.23 13.83 -1.48
N ILE A 138 10.49 14.07 -1.84
CA ILE A 138 11.63 14.05 -0.92
C ILE A 138 11.44 15.04 0.24
N ALA A 139 10.74 16.16 0.01
CA ALA A 139 10.46 17.17 1.03
C ALA A 139 9.51 16.66 2.12
N ASP A 140 8.55 15.81 1.76
CA ASP A 140 7.52 15.30 2.66
C ASP A 140 7.97 14.06 3.45
N ALA A 141 9.18 13.53 3.16
CA ALA A 141 9.69 12.30 3.75
C ALA A 141 9.94 12.41 5.26
N ASN A 142 9.45 11.43 6.01
CA ASN A 142 9.56 11.27 7.47
C ASN A 142 8.84 12.36 8.25
N ASP A 143 7.77 12.93 7.69
CA ASP A 143 6.96 13.93 8.36
C ASP A 143 6.04 13.31 9.43
N LYS A 144 5.30 14.19 10.12
CA LYS A 144 4.40 13.78 11.21
C LYS A 144 3.25 12.91 10.72
N ALA A 145 2.69 13.21 9.55
CA ALA A 145 1.55 12.48 9.01
C ALA A 145 1.92 11.03 8.69
N GLN A 146 3.06 10.82 8.00
CA GLN A 146 3.56 9.49 7.67
C GLN A 146 3.79 8.64 8.93
N PHE A 147 4.47 9.22 9.92
CA PHE A 147 4.84 8.48 11.12
C PHE A 147 3.70 8.26 12.10
N ALA A 148 2.68 9.13 12.12
CA ALA A 148 1.46 8.92 12.87
C ALA A 148 0.64 7.76 12.30
N GLU A 149 0.52 7.67 10.96
CA GLU A 149 -0.10 6.51 10.32
C GLU A 149 0.64 5.22 10.65
N LEU A 150 1.98 5.19 10.52
CA LEU A 150 2.79 4.00 10.81
C LEU A 150 2.59 3.47 12.24
N GLU A 151 2.48 4.36 13.24
CA GLU A 151 2.16 3.97 14.62
C GLU A 151 0.79 3.33 14.72
N THR A 152 -0.22 3.89 14.06
CA THR A 152 -1.57 3.29 13.97
C THR A 152 -1.51 1.92 13.30
N LEU A 153 -0.72 1.74 12.24
CA LEU A 153 -0.59 0.43 11.60
C LEU A 153 -0.02 -0.63 12.56
N GLY A 154 0.90 -0.24 13.44
CA GLY A 154 1.41 -1.09 14.52
C GLY A 154 0.35 -1.47 15.57
N GLU A 155 -0.58 -0.56 15.88
CA GLU A 155 -1.74 -0.87 16.73
C GLU A 155 -2.70 -1.86 16.05
N LEU A 156 -3.05 -1.58 14.79
CA LEU A 156 -3.93 -2.45 13.98
C LEU A 156 -3.32 -3.84 13.78
N THR A 157 -2.00 -3.94 13.65
CA THR A 157 -1.29 -5.22 13.58
C THR A 157 -1.57 -6.09 14.80
N LYS A 158 -1.55 -5.52 16.01
CA LYS A 158 -1.85 -6.27 17.24
C LYS A 158 -3.30 -6.74 17.30
N ILE A 159 -4.24 -5.93 16.79
CA ILE A 159 -5.65 -6.31 16.71
C ILE A 159 -5.83 -7.49 15.74
N ALA A 160 -5.23 -7.41 14.55
CA ALA A 160 -5.27 -8.48 13.56
C ALA A 160 -4.63 -9.78 14.08
N TRP A 161 -3.46 -9.69 14.75
CA TRP A 161 -2.80 -10.85 15.36
C TRP A 161 -3.61 -11.47 16.51
N ALA A 162 -4.34 -10.68 17.29
CA ALA A 162 -5.23 -11.21 18.32
C ALA A 162 -6.37 -12.08 17.74
N LYS A 163 -6.64 -11.96 16.43
CA LYS A 163 -7.58 -12.79 15.66
C LYS A 163 -6.89 -13.77 14.70
N ASP A 164 -5.60 -14.04 14.90
CA ASP A 164 -4.78 -14.93 14.06
C ASP A 164 -4.76 -14.55 12.56
N CYS A 165 -4.93 -13.27 12.23
CA CYS A 165 -4.79 -12.80 10.85
C CYS A 165 -3.32 -12.52 10.52
N GLN A 166 -2.92 -12.87 9.29
CA GLN A 166 -1.58 -12.56 8.77
C GLN A 166 -1.48 -11.07 8.41
N VAL A 167 -0.34 -10.42 8.65
CA VAL A 167 -0.16 -8.97 8.45
C VAL A 167 1.22 -8.65 7.86
N MET A 168 1.24 -7.79 6.85
CA MET A 168 2.40 -6.99 6.43
C MET A 168 2.03 -5.50 6.44
N ILE A 169 3.05 -4.64 6.52
CA ILE A 169 2.90 -3.19 6.61
C ILE A 169 3.38 -2.57 5.29
N GLU A 170 2.60 -1.66 4.70
CA GLU A 170 3.08 -0.87 3.57
C GLU A 170 3.92 0.32 4.05
N GLY A 171 4.88 0.72 3.22
CA GLY A 171 5.86 1.75 3.55
C GLY A 171 6.24 2.62 2.36
N PRO A 172 7.02 3.68 2.64
CA PRO A 172 7.02 4.93 1.89
C PRO A 172 7.40 4.84 0.41
N GLY A 173 7.01 5.92 -0.29
CA GLY A 173 7.31 6.21 -1.69
C GLY A 173 8.60 7.03 -1.89
N HIS A 174 8.60 8.32 -1.57
CA HIS A 174 9.73 9.21 -1.87
C HIS A 174 10.56 9.50 -0.60
N VAL A 175 11.80 9.01 -0.53
CA VAL A 175 12.65 9.15 0.66
C VAL A 175 14.13 9.32 0.27
N PRO A 176 14.80 10.41 0.66
CA PRO A 176 16.22 10.59 0.36
C PRO A 176 17.06 9.59 1.18
N MET A 177 18.17 9.12 0.62
CA MET A 177 18.96 8.00 1.19
C MET A 177 19.26 8.12 2.69
N HIS A 178 19.62 9.31 3.18
CA HIS A 178 19.95 9.53 4.59
C HIS A 178 18.77 9.34 5.57
N LYS A 179 17.53 9.29 5.06
CA LYS A 179 16.30 9.07 5.85
C LYS A 179 15.78 7.62 5.77
N ILE A 180 16.32 6.79 4.87
CA ILE A 180 15.82 5.43 4.64
C ILE A 180 15.95 4.57 5.90
N LYS A 181 17.10 4.60 6.58
CA LYS A 181 17.33 3.78 7.77
C LYS A 181 16.34 4.07 8.90
N GLN A 182 16.00 5.35 9.11
CA GLN A 182 15.00 5.76 10.11
C GLN A 182 13.62 5.15 9.83
N ASN A 183 13.22 4.97 8.57
CA ASN A 183 11.95 4.34 8.23
C ASN A 183 11.92 2.87 8.67
N MET A 184 12.98 2.12 8.37
CA MET A 184 13.10 0.72 8.79
C MET A 184 13.13 0.60 10.32
N ASP A 185 13.95 1.41 10.99
CA ASP A 185 14.08 1.36 12.46
C ASP A 185 12.74 1.65 13.15
N LYS A 186 11.99 2.64 12.65
CA LYS A 186 10.69 2.98 13.21
C LYS A 186 9.66 1.89 12.95
N GLN A 187 9.64 1.30 11.75
CA GLN A 187 8.70 0.22 11.43
C GLN A 187 8.94 -1.00 12.32
N LEU A 188 10.19 -1.45 12.48
CA LEU A 188 10.51 -2.57 13.37
C LEU A 188 10.04 -2.30 14.80
N ALA A 189 10.30 -1.08 15.31
CA ALA A 189 9.98 -0.69 16.68
C ALA A 189 8.48 -0.62 16.96
N VAL A 190 7.67 -0.11 16.01
CA VAL A 190 6.24 0.16 16.27
C VAL A 190 5.30 -0.91 15.73
N CYS A 191 5.72 -1.67 14.71
CA CYS A 191 4.90 -2.69 14.06
C CYS A 191 5.21 -4.14 14.49
N GLY A 192 5.99 -4.31 15.57
CA GLY A 192 6.29 -5.64 16.12
C GLY A 192 7.06 -6.54 15.16
N GLU A 193 7.93 -5.97 14.34
CA GLU A 193 8.71 -6.69 13.30
C GLU A 193 7.86 -7.40 12.24
N ALA A 194 6.59 -6.99 12.06
CA ALA A 194 5.77 -7.46 10.93
C ALA A 194 6.51 -7.22 9.58
N PRO A 195 6.34 -8.09 8.57
CA PRO A 195 6.94 -7.89 7.25
C PRO A 195 6.65 -6.50 6.68
N PHE A 196 7.69 -5.83 6.18
CA PHE A 196 7.56 -4.51 5.57
C PHE A 196 7.50 -4.63 4.04
N TYR A 197 6.63 -3.85 3.41
CA TYR A 197 6.36 -3.83 1.96
C TYR A 197 6.45 -2.39 1.43
N THR A 198 7.47 -2.05 0.63
CA THR A 198 7.75 -0.64 0.28
C THR A 198 7.60 -0.34 -1.20
N LEU A 199 7.13 0.85 -1.56
CA LEU A 199 7.11 1.35 -2.94
C LEU A 199 8.41 2.10 -3.26
N GLY A 200 9.44 1.39 -3.70
CA GLY A 200 10.80 1.92 -3.79
C GLY A 200 11.55 1.82 -2.47
N PRO A 201 12.00 2.92 -1.84
CA PRO A 201 11.60 4.32 -2.13
C PRO A 201 12.42 5.02 -3.21
N LEU A 202 11.82 6.00 -3.90
CA LEU A 202 12.50 6.93 -4.80
C LEU A 202 13.45 7.83 -4.02
N THR A 203 14.73 7.85 -4.39
CA THR A 203 15.75 8.64 -3.68
C THR A 203 15.88 10.08 -4.18
N THR A 204 15.21 10.43 -5.28
CA THR A 204 15.18 11.77 -5.86
C THR A 204 13.97 11.94 -6.78
N ASP A 205 13.45 13.17 -6.89
CA ASP A 205 12.24 13.51 -7.67
C ASP A 205 12.54 14.09 -9.07
N ILE A 206 13.82 14.18 -9.46
CA ILE A 206 14.23 15.00 -10.60
C ILE A 206 14.33 14.23 -11.93
N ALA A 207 14.00 12.94 -11.96
CA ALA A 207 14.25 12.06 -13.10
C ALA A 207 13.02 11.26 -13.56
N PRO A 208 11.86 11.91 -13.82
CA PRO A 208 10.69 11.22 -14.37
C PRO A 208 11.05 10.55 -15.70
N GLY A 209 10.59 9.32 -15.92
CA GLY A 209 11.06 8.45 -17.00
C GLY A 209 12.13 7.44 -16.56
N TYR A 210 12.79 7.70 -15.43
CA TYR A 210 13.86 6.88 -14.87
C TYR A 210 13.60 6.49 -13.41
N ASP A 211 12.34 6.57 -12.97
CA ASP A 211 11.99 6.32 -11.57
C ASP A 211 12.19 4.87 -11.13
N HIS A 212 12.18 3.91 -12.05
CA HIS A 212 12.66 2.55 -11.80
C HIS A 212 14.12 2.53 -11.29
N ILE A 213 14.98 3.45 -11.74
CA ILE A 213 16.38 3.59 -11.29
C ILE A 213 16.43 4.34 -9.96
N THR A 214 15.75 5.49 -9.86
CA THR A 214 15.76 6.31 -8.63
C THR A 214 15.21 5.52 -7.43
N SER A 215 14.18 4.71 -7.66
CA SER A 215 13.62 3.81 -6.65
C SER A 215 14.42 2.53 -6.45
N GLY A 216 15.06 1.99 -7.48
CA GLY A 216 15.91 0.80 -7.36
C GLY A 216 17.05 0.99 -6.36
N ILE A 217 17.60 2.21 -6.26
CA ILE A 217 18.60 2.57 -5.23
C ILE A 217 18.01 2.44 -3.84
N GLY A 218 16.87 3.09 -3.58
CA GLY A 218 16.25 3.06 -2.25
C GLY A 218 15.70 1.69 -1.89
N ALA A 219 15.17 0.95 -2.86
CA ALA A 219 14.67 -0.41 -2.70
C ALA A 219 15.77 -1.38 -2.27
N ALA A 220 16.96 -1.31 -2.90
CA ALA A 220 18.11 -2.12 -2.48
C ALA A 220 18.58 -1.76 -1.06
N MET A 221 18.60 -0.47 -0.72
CA MET A 221 19.00 -0.02 0.62
C MET A 221 18.02 -0.47 1.70
N ILE A 222 16.72 -0.25 1.50
CA ILE A 222 15.71 -0.59 2.52
C ILE A 222 15.50 -2.10 2.60
N GLY A 223 15.62 -2.82 1.49
CA GLY A 223 15.68 -4.28 1.46
C GLY A 223 16.86 -4.82 2.27
N TRP A 224 18.06 -4.21 2.12
CA TRP A 224 19.22 -4.55 2.94
C TRP A 224 18.96 -4.30 4.43
N PHE A 225 18.25 -3.22 4.77
CA PHE A 225 17.92 -2.91 6.15
C PHE A 225 16.84 -3.80 6.78
N GLY A 226 16.07 -4.55 5.99
CA GLY A 226 15.11 -5.54 6.50
C GLY A 226 13.75 -5.58 5.82
N THR A 227 13.47 -4.76 4.80
CA THR A 227 12.20 -4.84 4.07
C THR A 227 12.01 -6.22 3.42
N ALA A 228 10.81 -6.79 3.56
CA ALA A 228 10.49 -8.15 3.13
C ALA A 228 9.99 -8.23 1.68
N MET A 229 9.25 -7.22 1.22
CA MET A 229 8.72 -7.16 -0.14
C MET A 229 8.93 -5.77 -0.74
N LEU A 230 9.24 -5.70 -2.04
CA LEU A 230 9.52 -4.45 -2.75
C LEU A 230 8.52 -4.29 -3.89
N CYS A 231 7.61 -3.31 -3.79
CA CYS A 231 6.72 -2.95 -4.87
C CYS A 231 7.53 -2.24 -5.94
N TYR A 232 7.49 -2.79 -7.15
CA TYR A 232 8.26 -2.26 -8.26
C TYR A 232 7.76 -0.88 -8.72
N VAL A 233 8.67 -0.15 -9.35
CA VAL A 233 8.38 1.13 -10.01
C VAL A 233 8.82 0.99 -11.46
N THR A 234 7.99 1.47 -12.39
CA THR A 234 8.27 1.37 -13.82
C THR A 234 8.93 2.66 -14.34
N PRO A 235 9.52 2.66 -15.55
CA PRO A 235 9.93 3.88 -16.22
C PRO A 235 8.80 4.90 -16.42
N LYS A 236 7.53 4.45 -16.46
CA LYS A 236 6.35 5.30 -16.67
C LYS A 236 5.76 5.89 -15.40
N GLU A 237 6.34 5.61 -14.24
CA GLU A 237 5.92 6.24 -12.99
C GLU A 237 5.88 7.77 -13.16
N HIS A 238 4.86 8.40 -12.60
CA HIS A 238 4.54 9.83 -12.76
C HIS A 238 4.25 10.33 -14.18
N LEU A 239 4.27 9.47 -15.21
CA LEU A 239 4.11 9.85 -16.61
C LEU A 239 2.91 9.20 -17.31
N GLY A 240 2.50 8.00 -16.91
CA GLY A 240 1.34 7.32 -17.49
C GLY A 240 1.27 5.83 -17.19
N LEU A 241 0.41 5.13 -17.92
CA LEU A 241 0.28 3.68 -17.78
C LEU A 241 1.47 2.96 -18.44
N PRO A 242 2.09 1.98 -17.77
CA PRO A 242 3.20 1.21 -18.33
C PRO A 242 2.75 0.27 -19.44
N ASP A 243 3.57 0.14 -20.48
CA ASP A 243 3.42 -0.91 -21.48
C ASP A 243 4.13 -2.22 -21.05
N ARG A 244 4.07 -3.24 -21.91
CA ARG A 244 4.70 -4.55 -21.64
C ARG A 244 6.21 -4.46 -21.39
N ASN A 245 6.92 -3.58 -22.10
CA ASN A 245 8.36 -3.39 -21.94
C ASN A 245 8.68 -2.62 -20.66
N ASP A 246 7.86 -1.63 -20.31
CA ASP A 246 7.97 -0.90 -19.05
C ASP A 246 7.80 -1.85 -17.85
N VAL A 247 6.81 -2.74 -17.91
CA VAL A 247 6.60 -3.79 -16.89
C VAL A 247 7.83 -4.70 -16.78
N LYS A 248 8.35 -5.21 -17.90
CA LYS A 248 9.57 -6.04 -17.89
C LYS A 248 10.76 -5.30 -17.26
N THR A 249 10.97 -4.04 -17.64
CA THR A 249 12.05 -3.20 -17.12
C THR A 249 11.94 -3.02 -15.61
N GLY A 250 10.75 -2.69 -15.11
CA GLY A 250 10.50 -2.58 -13.67
C GLY A 250 10.80 -3.90 -12.94
N VAL A 251 10.28 -5.03 -13.44
CA VAL A 251 10.47 -6.34 -12.80
C VAL A 251 11.95 -6.72 -12.73
N ILE A 252 12.70 -6.57 -13.81
CA ILE A 252 14.14 -6.90 -13.82
C ILE A 252 14.91 -5.99 -12.87
N THR A 253 14.60 -4.69 -12.87
CA THR A 253 15.24 -3.71 -11.97
C THR A 253 15.05 -4.11 -10.51
N TYR A 254 13.83 -4.51 -10.13
CA TYR A 254 13.53 -4.88 -8.75
C TYR A 254 14.03 -6.28 -8.36
N LYS A 255 14.17 -7.23 -9.29
CA LYS A 255 14.89 -8.49 -9.01
C LYS A 255 16.38 -8.22 -8.74
N ILE A 256 16.99 -7.27 -9.43
CA ILE A 256 18.37 -6.85 -9.16
C ILE A 256 18.48 -6.18 -7.79
N ALA A 257 17.58 -5.24 -7.48
CA ALA A 257 17.56 -4.56 -6.17
C ALA A 257 17.36 -5.54 -5.01
N ALA A 258 16.40 -6.46 -5.13
CA ALA A 258 16.15 -7.51 -4.15
C ALA A 258 17.38 -8.41 -3.97
N HIS A 259 17.99 -8.88 -5.06
CA HIS A 259 19.18 -9.73 -4.97
C HIS A 259 20.40 -8.98 -4.39
N ALA A 260 20.57 -7.69 -4.70
CA ALA A 260 21.60 -6.87 -4.10
C ALA A 260 21.41 -6.72 -2.58
N ALA A 261 20.15 -6.58 -2.13
CA ALA A 261 19.80 -6.60 -0.72
C ALA A 261 20.10 -7.97 -0.07
N ASP A 262 19.78 -9.08 -0.73
CA ASP A 262 20.12 -10.43 -0.25
C ASP A 262 21.64 -10.57 -0.06
N LEU A 263 22.45 -10.19 -1.06
CA LEU A 263 23.90 -10.24 -0.97
C LEU A 263 24.47 -9.38 0.17
N ALA A 264 23.85 -8.23 0.45
CA ALA A 264 24.26 -7.35 1.54
C ALA A 264 23.86 -7.88 2.93
N LYS A 265 22.89 -8.80 3.00
CA LYS A 265 22.46 -9.48 4.24
C LYS A 265 23.30 -10.72 4.58
N GLY A 266 24.06 -11.24 3.61
CA GLY A 266 24.91 -12.43 3.75
C GLY A 266 24.19 -13.73 3.42
#